data_AF-A0A3G7YAF1-F1
#
_entry.id   AF-A0A3G7YAF1-F1
#
_cell.length_a   1.000
_cell.length_b   1.000
_cell.length_c   1.000
_cell.angle_alpha   90.00
_cell.angle_beta   90.00
_cell.angle_gamma   90.00
#
_symmetry.space_group_name_H-M   'P 1'
#
loop_
_entity.id
_entity.type
_entity.pdbx_description
1 polymer ?
#
loop_
_entity_poly.entity_id
_entity_poly.type
_entity_poly.pdbx_seq_one_letter_code
_entity_poly.pdbx_strand_id
1 'polypeptide(L)'
;MSGIGSRLRQERERLGLSQKAFGEIGGVEANAQGKYESGGRAPKADYLSRVAERGVDILYVLTGTATPIQLEHLSQLEEKVLVDYRAMFKEDQDAIRRLTSTLAEHSLSLGGKIKPGPQNS
;
A
#
# COMPACT_ATOMS: atom_id res chain seq x y z
N MET A 1 -6.76 -11.63 -15.45
CA MET A 1 -6.38 -10.49 -16.31
C MET A 1 -5.22 -9.75 -15.65
N SER A 2 -4.01 -9.84 -16.22
CA SER A 2 -2.83 -9.08 -15.79
C SER A 2 -2.63 -7.88 -16.72
N GLY A 3 -2.28 -6.71 -16.19
CA GLY A 3 -1.99 -5.53 -16.99
C GLY A 3 -2.23 -4.23 -16.23
N ILE A 4 -1.96 -3.11 -16.91
CA ILE A 4 -2.11 -1.76 -16.35
C ILE A 4 -3.55 -1.53 -15.84
N GLY A 5 -4.56 -1.98 -16.58
CA GLY A 5 -5.97 -1.83 -16.22
C GLY A 5 -6.35 -2.50 -14.89
N SER A 6 -5.90 -3.75 -14.68
CA SER A 6 -6.21 -4.46 -13.43
C SER A 6 -5.48 -3.88 -12.23
N ARG A 7 -4.28 -3.33 -12.40
CA ARG A 7 -3.56 -2.61 -11.33
C ARG A 7 -4.16 -1.24 -11.03
N LEU A 8 -4.62 -0.53 -12.06
CA LEU A 8 -5.35 0.72 -11.89
C LEU A 8 -6.65 0.52 -11.10
N ARG A 9 -7.36 -0.59 -11.36
CA ARG A 9 -8.52 -1.01 -10.58
C ARG A 9 -8.18 -1.29 -9.12
N GLN A 10 -7.09 -2.01 -8.87
CA GLN A 10 -6.63 -2.30 -7.50
C GLN A 10 -6.34 -1.03 -6.71
N GLU A 11 -5.65 -0.06 -7.33
CA GLU A 11 -5.38 1.22 -6.67
C GLU A 11 -6.66 2.03 -6.41
N ARG A 12 -7.62 2.03 -7.33
CA ARG A 12 -8.93 2.63 -7.08
C ARG A 12 -9.63 1.99 -5.88
N GLU A 13 -9.65 0.67 -5.84
CA GLU A 13 -10.29 -0.10 -4.77
C GLU A 13 -9.59 0.10 -3.42
N ARG A 14 -8.24 0.21 -3.41
CA ARG A 14 -7.44 0.56 -2.23
C ARG A 14 -7.82 1.92 -1.67
N LEU A 15 -8.13 2.89 -2.55
CA LEU A 15 -8.60 4.22 -2.15
C LEU A 15 -10.10 4.26 -1.79
N GLY A 16 -10.83 3.15 -1.91
CA GLY A 16 -12.26 3.07 -1.59
C GLY A 16 -13.16 3.84 -2.57
N LEU A 17 -12.70 4.08 -3.80
CA LEU A 17 -13.38 4.94 -4.77
C LEU A 17 -14.24 4.15 -5.76
N SER A 18 -15.38 4.74 -6.16
CA SER A 18 -16.17 4.24 -7.30
C SER A 18 -15.50 4.58 -8.64
N GLN A 19 -15.84 3.86 -9.72
CA GLN A 19 -15.32 4.18 -11.05
C GLN A 19 -15.69 5.59 -11.51
N LYS A 20 -16.86 6.10 -11.11
CA LYS A 20 -17.28 7.48 -11.41
C LYS A 20 -16.38 8.49 -10.71
N ALA A 21 -16.24 8.39 -9.39
CA ALA A 21 -15.41 9.31 -8.61
C ALA A 21 -13.94 9.28 -9.06
N PHE A 22 -13.44 8.09 -9.40
CA PHE A 22 -12.06 7.94 -9.88
C PHE A 22 -11.85 8.48 -11.29
N GLY A 23 -12.82 8.26 -12.18
CA GLY A 23 -12.83 8.88 -13.51
C GLY A 23 -12.82 10.41 -13.42
N GLU A 24 -13.66 10.99 -12.55
CA GLU A 24 -13.73 12.44 -12.32
C GLU A 24 -12.37 13.03 -11.91
N ILE A 25 -11.65 12.38 -10.98
CA ILE A 25 -10.26 12.75 -10.61
C ILE A 25 -9.36 12.75 -11.84
N GLY A 26 -9.43 11.68 -12.64
CA GLY A 26 -8.68 11.54 -13.88
C GLY A 26 -9.14 12.45 -15.03
N GLY A 27 -10.19 13.26 -14.85
CA GLY A 27 -10.78 14.10 -15.89
C GLY A 27 -11.50 13.32 -17.00
N VAL A 28 -12.06 12.16 -16.69
CA VAL A 28 -12.75 11.28 -17.64
C VAL A 28 -14.09 10.77 -17.10
N GLU A 29 -14.97 10.35 -18.01
CA GLU A 29 -16.24 9.74 -17.65
C GLU A 29 -16.09 8.33 -17.06
N ALA A 30 -17.06 7.88 -16.26
CA ALA A 30 -17.07 6.54 -15.65
C ALA A 30 -16.93 5.40 -16.68
N ASN A 31 -17.50 5.56 -17.88
CA ASN A 31 -17.34 4.60 -18.97
C ASN A 31 -15.89 4.51 -19.46
N ALA A 32 -15.18 5.64 -19.56
CA ALA A 32 -13.76 5.63 -19.91
C ALA A 32 -12.95 4.92 -18.83
N GLN A 33 -13.27 5.14 -17.55
CA GLN A 33 -12.65 4.41 -16.44
C GLN A 33 -12.85 2.90 -16.56
N GLY A 34 -14.07 2.45 -16.85
CA GLY A 34 -14.38 1.03 -17.07
C GLY A 34 -13.59 0.43 -18.25
N LYS A 35 -13.35 1.20 -19.32
CA LYS A 35 -12.50 0.78 -20.44
C LYS A 35 -11.02 0.69 -20.08
N TYR A 36 -10.54 1.57 -19.20
CA TYR A 36 -9.18 1.46 -18.68
C TYR A 36 -9.00 0.22 -17.82
N GLU A 37 -9.92 -0.03 -16.89
CA GLU A 37 -9.81 -1.16 -15.95
C GLU A 37 -9.97 -2.52 -16.61
N SER A 38 -10.77 -2.61 -17.67
CA SER A 38 -10.94 -3.85 -18.46
C SER A 38 -9.82 -4.06 -19.49
N GLY A 39 -8.93 -3.09 -19.69
CA GLY A 39 -7.87 -3.14 -20.70
C GLY A 39 -8.33 -2.83 -22.13
N GLY A 40 -9.59 -2.43 -22.34
CA GLY A 40 -10.12 -2.02 -23.64
C GLY A 40 -9.53 -0.70 -24.16
N ARG A 41 -8.89 0.10 -23.29
CA ARG A 41 -8.17 1.31 -23.66
C ARG A 41 -7.03 1.57 -22.66
N ALA A 42 -5.91 2.13 -23.12
CA ALA A 42 -4.86 2.58 -22.23
C ALA A 42 -5.16 3.99 -21.65
N PRO A 43 -4.93 4.24 -20.35
CA PRO A 43 -4.99 5.58 -19.78
C PRO A 43 -3.86 6.46 -20.35
N LYS A 44 -4.13 7.76 -20.49
CA LYS A 44 -3.12 8.75 -20.94
C LYS A 44 -2.25 9.21 -19.77
N ALA A 45 -1.07 9.76 -20.07
CA ALA A 45 -0.17 10.31 -19.07
C ALA A 45 -0.84 11.39 -18.19
N ASP A 46 -1.60 12.32 -18.79
CA ASP A 46 -2.32 13.36 -18.02
C ASP A 46 -3.32 12.78 -17.02
N TYR A 47 -4.02 11.71 -17.40
CA TYR A 47 -4.91 10.98 -16.50
C TYR A 47 -4.11 10.38 -15.33
N LEU A 48 -2.97 9.74 -15.63
CA LEU A 48 -2.10 9.13 -14.63
C LEU A 48 -1.53 10.16 -13.66
N SER A 49 -1.13 11.34 -14.16
CA SER A 49 -0.66 12.45 -13.33
C SER A 49 -1.72 12.90 -12.32
N ARG A 50 -2.96 13.09 -12.78
CA ARG A 50 -4.05 13.55 -11.90
C ARG A 50 -4.40 12.55 -10.81
N VAL A 51 -4.46 11.25 -11.13
CA VAL A 51 -4.77 10.24 -10.11
C VAL A 51 -3.59 10.01 -9.16
N ALA A 52 -2.35 10.27 -9.60
CA ALA A 52 -1.16 10.26 -8.73
C ALA A 52 -1.28 11.27 -7.59
N GLU A 53 -1.77 12.49 -7.88
CA GLU A 53 -2.02 13.53 -6.86
C GLU A 53 -3.03 13.08 -5.80
N ARG A 54 -3.87 12.09 -6.11
CA ARG A 54 -4.80 11.47 -5.14
C ARG A 54 -4.24 10.24 -4.43
N GLY A 55 -2.94 9.98 -4.57
CA GLY A 55 -2.23 8.92 -3.87
C GLY A 55 -2.28 7.56 -4.56
N VAL A 56 -2.52 7.52 -5.88
CA VAL A 56 -2.35 6.31 -6.69
C VAL A 56 -0.87 6.04 -6.90
N ASP A 57 -0.44 4.80 -6.67
CA ASP A 57 0.91 4.34 -6.97
C ASP A 57 1.08 4.10 -8.49
N ILE A 58 1.53 5.14 -9.21
CA ILE A 58 1.71 5.07 -10.66
C ILE A 58 2.81 4.08 -11.06
N LEU A 59 3.87 3.95 -10.25
CA LEU A 59 4.92 2.98 -10.53
C LEU A 59 4.34 1.57 -10.48
N TYR A 60 3.53 1.25 -9.47
CA TYR A 60 2.80 0.00 -9.39
C TYR A 60 1.89 -0.20 -10.60
N VAL A 61 1.09 0.80 -10.96
CA VAL A 61 0.19 0.73 -12.11
C VAL A 61 0.95 0.39 -13.40
N LEU A 62 2.10 1.01 -13.64
CA LEU A 62 2.89 0.82 -14.86
C LEU A 62 3.70 -0.48 -14.85
N THR A 63 4.39 -0.77 -13.75
CA THR A 63 5.42 -1.83 -13.69
C THR A 63 4.95 -3.11 -13.01
N GLY A 64 3.93 -3.03 -12.16
CA GLY A 64 3.54 -4.11 -11.25
C GLY A 64 4.41 -4.22 -10.00
N THR A 65 5.45 -3.40 -9.86
CA THR A 65 6.26 -3.30 -8.66
C THR A 65 5.70 -2.19 -7.79
N ALA A 66 5.21 -2.54 -6.59
CA ALA A 66 4.74 -1.56 -5.63
C ALA A 66 5.88 -0.61 -5.26
N THR A 67 5.61 0.69 -5.25
CA THR A 67 6.52 1.65 -4.66
C THR A 67 6.66 1.27 -3.19
N PRO A 68 7.89 0.98 -2.70
CA PRO A 68 8.09 0.78 -1.28
C PRO A 68 7.53 2.01 -0.56
N ILE A 69 6.67 1.81 0.43
CA ILE A 69 6.21 2.90 1.28
C ILE A 69 7.47 3.60 1.77
N GLN A 70 7.61 4.88 1.43
CA GLN A 70 8.64 5.73 2.02
C GLN A 70 8.31 5.78 3.50
N LEU A 71 9.03 4.99 4.29
CA LEU A 71 9.08 5.15 5.73
C LEU A 71 9.89 6.42 5.98
N GLU A 72 9.24 7.56 5.81
CA GLU A 72 9.83 8.87 6.11
C GLU A 72 10.22 8.86 7.60
N HIS A 73 11.48 9.21 7.90
CA HIS A 73 12.07 9.33 9.24
C HIS A 73 12.28 8.01 10.02
N LEU A 74 12.92 7.02 9.41
CA LEU A 74 13.55 5.97 10.20
C LEU A 74 14.56 6.59 11.18
N SER A 75 14.48 6.22 12.44
CA SER A 75 15.54 6.49 13.41
C SER A 75 16.82 5.77 12.98
N GLN A 76 17.98 6.24 13.47
CA GLN A 76 19.27 5.58 13.20
C GLN A 76 19.28 4.11 13.60
N LEU A 77 18.52 3.74 14.62
CA LEU A 77 18.38 2.34 15.05
C LEU A 77 17.61 1.52 14.03
N GLU A 78 16.47 2.03 13.54
CA GLU A 78 15.67 1.34 12.53
C GLU A 78 16.43 1.21 11.20
N GLU A 79 17.15 2.25 10.79
CA GLU A 79 18.02 2.19 9.62
C GLU A 79 19.10 1.11 9.77
N LYS A 80 19.78 1.09 10.92
CA LYS A 80 20.81 0.08 11.20
C LYS A 80 20.24 -1.34 11.17
N VAL A 81 19.06 -1.56 11.77
CA VAL A 81 18.39 -2.87 11.74
C VAL A 81 18.12 -3.32 10.30
N LEU A 82 17.67 -2.41 9.42
CA LEU A 82 17.43 -2.75 8.01
C LEU A 82 18.72 -3.05 7.25
N VAL A 83 19.79 -2.30 7.50
CA VAL A 83 21.11 -2.54 6.88
C VAL A 83 21.63 -3.92 7.30
N ASP A 84 21.63 -4.20 8.60
CA ASP A 84 22.12 -5.47 9.14
C ASP A 84 21.25 -6.64 8.63
N TYR A 85 19.92 -6.50 8.62
CA TYR A 85 18.99 -7.50 8.08
C TYR A 85 19.29 -7.85 6.62
N ARG A 86 19.55 -6.85 5.77
CA ARG A 86 19.83 -7.06 4.33
C ARG A 86 21.18 -7.77 4.10
N ALA A 87 22.13 -7.64 5.02
CA ALA A 87 23.44 -8.29 4.92
C ALA A 87 23.45 -9.76 5.36
N MET A 88 22.39 -10.23 6.03
CA MET A 88 22.28 -11.61 6.53
C MET A 88 21.95 -12.64 5.43
N PHE A 89 22.23 -13.91 5.73
CA PHE A 89 21.78 -15.03 4.89
C PHE A 89 20.25 -15.17 4.91
N LYS A 90 19.71 -15.89 3.92
CA LYS A 90 18.26 -16.04 3.75
C LYS A 90 17.60 -16.72 4.94
N GLU A 91 18.27 -17.70 5.52
CA GLU A 91 17.81 -18.47 6.68
C GLU A 91 17.63 -17.57 7.90
N ASP A 92 18.59 -16.66 8.13
CA ASP A 92 18.55 -15.69 9.23
C ASP A 92 17.47 -14.62 9.00
N GLN A 93 17.34 -14.13 7.75
CA GLN A 93 16.28 -13.21 7.35
C GLN A 93 14.89 -13.80 7.59
N ASP A 94 14.69 -15.09 7.28
CA ASP A 94 13.44 -15.80 7.49
C ASP A 94 13.15 -16.01 8.98
N ALA A 95 14.17 -16.32 9.78
CA ALA A 95 14.04 -16.45 11.23
C ALA A 95 13.62 -15.12 11.87
N ILE A 96 14.30 -14.02 11.53
CA ILE A 96 13.96 -12.68 12.01
C ILE A 96 12.54 -12.30 11.59
N ARG A 97 12.13 -12.56 10.33
CA ARG A 97 10.76 -12.27 9.88
C ARG A 97 9.72 -12.94 10.77
N ARG A 98 9.90 -14.25 11.05
CA ARG A 98 8.96 -15.00 11.90
C ARG A 98 8.90 -14.41 13.31
N LEU A 99 10.06 -14.15 13.92
CA LEU A 99 10.14 -13.58 15.26
C LEU A 99 9.46 -12.21 15.35
N THR A 100 9.76 -11.31 14.41
CA THR A 100 9.16 -9.97 14.36
C THR A 100 7.63 -10.05 14.22
N SER A 101 7.12 -10.92 13.34
CA SER A 101 5.67 -11.12 13.19
C SER A 101 5.03 -11.63 14.49
N THR A 102 5.59 -12.68 15.10
CA THR A 102 5.05 -13.25 16.34
C THR A 102 5.06 -12.25 17.50
N LEU A 103 6.14 -11.48 17.66
CA LEU A 103 6.25 -10.47 18.71
C LEU A 103 5.28 -9.30 18.49
N ALA A 104 5.08 -8.87 17.24
CA ALA A 104 4.12 -7.82 16.90
C ALA A 104 2.67 -8.26 17.22
N GLU A 105 2.29 -9.46 16.79
CA GLU A 105 0.99 -10.06 17.10
C GLU A 105 0.76 -10.17 18.61
N HIS A 106 1.77 -10.65 19.35
CA HIS A 106 1.69 -10.78 20.80
C HIS A 106 1.54 -9.41 21.50
N SER A 107 2.29 -8.40 21.05
CA SER A 107 2.22 -7.04 21.60
C SER A 107 0.85 -6.38 21.41
N LEU A 108 0.24 -6.58 20.23
CA LEU A 108 -1.12 -6.13 19.94
C LEU A 108 -2.16 -6.85 20.83
N SER A 109 -1.96 -8.15 21.08
CA SER A 109 -2.85 -8.94 21.95
C SER A 109 -2.80 -8.53 23.43
N LEU A 110 -1.64 -8.05 23.91
CA LEU A 110 -1.45 -7.56 25.27
C LEU A 110 -2.00 -6.14 25.45
N GLY A 111 -1.83 -5.26 24.47
CA GLY A 111 -2.30 -3.87 24.51
C GLY A 111 -3.83 -3.73 24.57
N GLY A 112 -4.58 -4.74 24.11
CA GLY A 112 -6.05 -4.75 24.14
C GLY A 112 -6.69 -5.14 25.49
N LYS A 113 -5.92 -5.50 26.53
CA LYS A 113 -6.46 -6.03 27.81
C LYS A 113 -6.43 -5.06 29.00
N ILE A 114 -6.05 -3.79 28.82
CA ILE A 114 -6.09 -2.81 29.93
C ILE A 114 -7.52 -2.28 30.10
N LYS A 115 -8.31 -2.95 30.94
CA LYS A 115 -9.58 -2.43 31.48
C LYS A 115 -9.26 -1.27 32.45
N PRO A 116 -9.99 -0.15 32.43
CA PRO A 116 -9.86 0.86 33.48
C PRO A 116 -10.38 0.28 34.80
N GLY A 117 -9.56 0.36 35.85
CA GLY A 117 -9.93 -0.04 37.21
C GLY A 117 -11.06 0.82 37.78
N PRO A 118 -11.77 0.33 38.80
CA PRO A 118 -12.98 0.98 39.30
C PRO A 118 -12.63 2.32 39.96
N GLN A 119 -13.30 3.38 39.54
CA GLN A 119 -13.29 4.66 40.25
C GLN A 119 -14.10 4.49 41.54
N ASN A 120 -13.39 4.48 42.68
CA ASN A 120 -14.01 4.73 43.98
C ASN A 120 -14.32 6.22 44.10
N SER A 121 -15.59 6.57 44.28
CA SER A 121 -16.15 7.50 45.29
C SER A 121 -17.64 7.68 45.06
#